data_AF-A0A0Q9Z2W6-F1
#
_entry.id   AF-A0A0Q9Z2W6-F1
#
_cell.length_a   1.000
_cell.length_b   1.000
_cell.length_c   1.000
_cell.angle_alpha   90.00
_cell.angle_beta   90.00
_cell.angle_gamma   90.00
#
_symmetry.space_group_name_H-M   'P 1'
#
loop_
_entity.id
_entity.type
_entity.pdbx_description
1 polymer ?
#
loop_
_entity_poly.entity_id
_entity_poly.type
_entity_poly.pdbx_seq_one_letter_code
_entity_poly.pdbx_strand_id
1 'polypeptide(L)'
;MTIEERKSYFVQVGKFLSLFGDATNNSIKITPENERFFNELINKIDQAVHYNGWFTRENVIFSLQQWSKALTQSNLDQWLEPYKFDKPEQKTVAIIMAGNIPLVGFHDFVSVLISGHKVLVKQSSNDKQLLPVIAGFLMNIAPEFEERIRFTEDKLTNFDAVIATGSNNTARYFEYYFSGKPNIIRKNRNSVAILTGNESKEELEALSEDVFRYFGLGCRNVSKLYVPENYNFDAFFKAMYPWNTLLNSAKYSNNYDYNKAVYLMSEFKLLENGFLILKEDESFGSPIATLFYEKYEDEKELQEKLEQNKENLQCVVGTNAEVDFGQTQQPKLWDYADGVDTLKFLEEL
;
A
#
# COMPACT_ATOMS: atom_id res chain seq x y z
N MET A 1 -10.14 -4.20 -27.69
CA MET A 1 -9.03 -3.72 -26.84
C MET A 1 -7.92 -4.76 -26.75
N THR A 2 -6.88 -4.54 -27.54
CA THR A 2 -5.55 -5.17 -27.46
C THR A 2 -4.83 -4.77 -26.17
N ILE A 3 -3.75 -5.46 -25.81
CA ILE A 3 -2.91 -5.09 -24.66
C ILE A 3 -2.28 -3.69 -24.83
N GLU A 4 -1.88 -3.33 -26.06
CA GLU A 4 -1.29 -2.02 -26.36
C GLU A 4 -2.27 -0.87 -26.15
N GLU A 5 -3.53 -1.05 -26.55
CA GLU A 5 -4.59 -0.06 -26.27
C GLU A 5 -4.79 0.10 -24.76
N ARG A 6 -4.88 -1.01 -24.02
CA ARG A 6 -5.05 -0.98 -22.56
C ARG A 6 -3.87 -0.28 -21.87
N LYS A 7 -2.62 -0.59 -22.27
CA LYS A 7 -1.42 0.11 -21.78
C LYS A 7 -1.52 1.62 -22.03
N SER A 8 -1.82 2.03 -23.27
CA SER A 8 -1.94 3.44 -23.65
C SER A 8 -2.95 4.19 -22.78
N TYR A 9 -4.09 3.59 -22.45
CA TYR A 9 -5.07 4.21 -21.54
C TYR A 9 -4.57 4.33 -20.11
N PHE A 10 -3.89 3.31 -19.57
CA PHE A 10 -3.30 3.42 -18.23
C PHE A 10 -2.15 4.44 -18.17
N VAL A 11 -1.38 4.61 -19.25
CA VAL A 11 -0.41 5.71 -19.34
C VAL A 11 -1.10 7.08 -19.28
N GLN A 12 -2.27 7.23 -19.92
CA GLN A 12 -3.06 8.46 -19.81
C GLN A 12 -3.60 8.69 -18.38
N VAL A 13 -4.01 7.62 -17.69
CA VAL A 13 -4.34 7.69 -16.25
C VAL A 13 -3.13 8.16 -15.45
N GLY A 14 -1.94 7.59 -15.67
CA GLY A 14 -0.70 8.02 -15.01
C GLY A 14 -0.38 9.52 -15.22
N LYS A 15 -0.59 10.02 -16.44
CA LYS A 15 -0.46 11.45 -16.77
C LYS A 15 -1.51 12.32 -16.08
N PHE A 16 -2.76 11.86 -16.01
CA PHE A 16 -3.82 12.57 -15.28
C PHE A 16 -3.50 12.67 -13.78
N LEU A 17 -3.04 11.57 -13.17
CA LEU A 17 -2.64 11.55 -11.77
C LEU A 17 -1.42 12.43 -11.46
N SER A 18 -0.58 12.70 -12.47
CA SER A 18 0.58 13.61 -12.32
C SER A 18 0.18 15.07 -12.12
N LEU A 19 -1.09 15.43 -12.35
CA LEU A 19 -1.60 16.78 -12.14
C LEU A 19 -1.76 17.14 -10.65
N PHE A 20 -1.60 16.17 -9.74
CA PHE A 20 -1.83 16.34 -8.31
C PHE A 20 -0.50 16.41 -7.54
N GLY A 21 -0.35 17.48 -6.74
CA GLY A 21 0.78 17.71 -5.82
C GLY A 21 1.76 18.81 -6.27
N ASP A 22 2.70 19.18 -5.39
CA ASP A 22 3.46 20.43 -5.51
C ASP A 22 4.57 20.39 -6.58
N ALA A 23 5.04 19.19 -6.93
CA ALA A 23 5.99 18.96 -8.00
C ALA A 23 5.28 18.72 -9.35
N THR A 24 4.31 19.58 -9.70
CA THR A 24 3.75 19.55 -11.05
C THR A 24 4.89 19.70 -12.03
N ASN A 25 5.15 18.64 -12.79
CA ASN A 25 5.84 18.76 -14.05
C ASN A 25 4.98 19.73 -14.87
N ASN A 26 5.36 21.02 -14.90
CA ASN A 26 4.64 22.13 -15.55
C ASN A 26 4.40 21.93 -17.06
N SER A 27 4.68 20.74 -17.58
CA SER A 27 4.52 20.28 -18.96
C SER A 27 3.11 19.78 -19.27
N ILE A 28 2.33 19.29 -18.29
CA ILE A 28 0.96 18.79 -18.53
C ILE A 28 -0.06 19.85 -18.12
N LYS A 29 -0.65 20.51 -19.12
CA LYS A 29 -1.76 21.44 -18.90
C LYS A 29 -3.07 20.65 -18.74
N ILE A 30 -3.90 21.09 -17.80
CA ILE A 30 -5.30 20.64 -17.74
C ILE A 30 -5.95 21.00 -19.07
N THR A 31 -6.42 19.99 -19.80
CA THR A 31 -7.23 20.20 -21.00
C THR A 31 -8.66 20.54 -20.58
N PRO A 32 -9.42 21.30 -21.39
CA PRO A 32 -10.84 21.57 -21.11
C PRO A 32 -11.65 20.28 -20.91
N GLU A 33 -11.28 19.21 -21.61
CA GLU A 33 -11.91 17.90 -21.52
C GLU A 33 -11.68 17.21 -20.17
N ASN A 34 -10.50 17.41 -19.56
CA ASN A 34 -10.11 16.75 -18.31
C ASN A 34 -10.36 17.60 -17.06
N GLU A 35 -10.72 18.88 -17.24
CA GLU A 35 -11.00 19.82 -16.15
C GLU A 35 -12.10 19.33 -15.21
N ARG A 36 -13.13 18.69 -15.76
CA ARG A 36 -14.22 18.10 -14.97
C ARG A 36 -13.69 17.07 -13.96
N PHE A 37 -12.94 16.07 -14.43
CA PHE A 37 -12.41 15.01 -13.57
C PHE A 37 -11.34 15.52 -12.61
N PHE A 38 -10.54 16.50 -13.03
CA PHE A 38 -9.59 17.16 -12.15
C PHE A 38 -10.29 17.83 -10.96
N ASN A 39 -11.29 18.68 -11.23
CA ASN A 39 -12.06 19.37 -10.20
C ASN A 39 -12.82 18.39 -9.30
N GLU A 40 -13.41 17.34 -9.90
CA GLU A 40 -14.10 16.29 -9.16
C GLU A 40 -13.14 15.53 -8.22
N LEU A 41 -11.96 15.13 -8.72
CA LEU A 41 -10.98 14.41 -7.89
C LEU A 41 -10.42 15.32 -6.78
N ILE A 42 -10.16 16.60 -7.03
CA ILE A 42 -9.80 17.57 -5.96
C ILE A 42 -10.85 17.59 -4.86
N ASN A 43 -12.14 17.70 -5.23
CA ASN A 43 -13.22 17.68 -4.26
C ASN A 43 -13.27 16.34 -3.49
N LYS A 44 -13.07 15.21 -4.18
CA LYS A 44 -13.05 13.88 -3.55
C LYS A 44 -11.84 13.64 -2.65
N ILE A 45 -10.69 14.26 -2.92
CA ILE A 45 -9.54 14.26 -2.01
C ILE A 45 -9.94 14.93 -0.69
N ASP A 46 -10.58 16.10 -0.74
CA ASP A 46 -11.01 16.80 0.47
C ASP A 46 -12.10 16.04 1.22
N GLN A 47 -13.06 15.43 0.50
CA GLN A 47 -14.06 14.56 1.12
C GLN A 47 -13.44 13.33 1.78
N ALA A 48 -12.44 12.69 1.17
CA ALA A 48 -11.83 11.47 1.68
C ALA A 48 -11.25 11.66 3.10
N VAL A 49 -10.67 12.83 3.38
CA VAL A 49 -10.15 13.22 4.70
C VAL A 49 -11.27 13.29 5.75
N HIS A 50 -12.47 13.73 5.37
CA HIS A 50 -13.62 13.78 6.27
C HIS A 50 -14.22 12.41 6.55
N TYR A 51 -14.28 11.53 5.54
CA TYR A 51 -14.82 10.17 5.69
C TYR A 51 -13.87 9.23 6.44
N ASN A 52 -12.57 9.42 6.29
CA ASN A 52 -11.56 8.62 6.96
C ASN A 52 -10.57 9.54 7.68
N GLY A 53 -10.74 9.70 9.00
CA GLY A 53 -9.84 10.56 9.79
C GLY A 53 -8.39 10.09 9.91
N TRP A 54 -7.97 9.04 9.20
CA TRP A 54 -6.55 8.70 9.00
C TRP A 54 -5.99 9.23 7.69
N PHE A 55 -6.85 9.62 6.74
CA PHE A 55 -6.41 10.20 5.50
C PHE A 55 -6.05 11.65 5.74
N THR A 56 -4.92 12.06 5.19
CA THR A 56 -4.53 13.46 5.05
C THR A 56 -4.46 13.77 3.57
N ARG A 57 -4.68 15.04 3.21
CA ARG A 57 -4.53 15.49 1.82
C ARG A 57 -3.14 15.12 1.28
N GLU A 58 -2.11 15.28 2.10
CA GLU A 58 -0.73 14.89 1.78
C GLU A 58 -0.61 13.40 1.41
N ASN A 59 -1.11 12.50 2.26
CA ASN A 59 -1.05 11.06 2.02
C ASN A 59 -1.83 10.63 0.77
N VAL A 60 -2.98 11.27 0.51
CA VAL A 60 -3.75 11.01 -0.70
C VAL A 60 -2.97 11.47 -1.95
N ILE A 61 -2.44 12.70 -1.94
CA ILE A 61 -1.63 13.23 -3.04
C ILE A 61 -0.40 12.36 -3.28
N PHE A 62 0.30 11.96 -2.22
CA PHE A 62 1.44 11.05 -2.32
C PHE A 62 1.04 9.75 -3.05
N SER A 63 -0.08 9.12 -2.67
CA SER A 63 -0.58 7.90 -3.33
C SER A 63 -0.81 8.14 -4.84
N LEU A 64 -1.46 9.24 -5.22
CA LEU A 64 -1.69 9.59 -6.64
C LEU A 64 -0.37 9.78 -7.40
N GLN A 65 0.62 10.43 -6.77
CA GLN A 65 1.94 10.63 -7.37
C GLN A 65 2.70 9.32 -7.57
N GLN A 66 2.63 8.38 -6.62
CA GLN A 66 3.25 7.07 -6.79
C GLN A 66 2.59 6.31 -7.96
N TRP A 67 1.27 6.36 -8.07
CA TRP A 67 0.56 5.77 -9.21
C TRP A 67 0.90 6.45 -10.54
N SER A 68 1.09 7.77 -10.55
CA SER A 68 1.56 8.49 -11.73
C SER A 68 2.94 8.00 -12.20
N LYS A 69 3.89 7.82 -11.26
CA LYS A 69 5.21 7.27 -11.55
C LYS A 69 5.16 5.80 -11.99
N ALA A 70 4.25 5.02 -11.41
CA ALA A 70 4.08 3.60 -11.75
C ALA A 70 3.49 3.41 -13.15
N LEU A 71 2.46 4.17 -13.52
CA LEU A 71 1.73 4.04 -14.79
C LEU A 71 2.40 4.78 -15.96
N THR A 72 3.65 4.42 -16.23
CA THR A 72 4.41 4.88 -17.40
C THR A 72 4.54 3.78 -18.45
N GLN A 73 4.81 4.16 -19.70
CA GLN A 73 4.97 3.21 -20.79
C GLN A 73 6.07 2.18 -20.47
N SER A 74 7.25 2.64 -20.05
CA SER A 74 8.38 1.76 -19.71
C SER A 74 8.05 0.78 -18.59
N ASN A 75 7.37 1.24 -17.53
CA ASN A 75 7.02 0.37 -16.41
C ASN A 75 5.96 -0.66 -16.80
N LEU A 76 4.97 -0.28 -17.61
CA LEU A 76 3.95 -1.20 -18.09
C LEU A 76 4.54 -2.22 -19.07
N ASP A 77 5.46 -1.81 -19.95
CA ASP A 77 6.14 -2.72 -20.86
C ASP A 77 6.97 -3.75 -20.09
N GLN A 78 7.76 -3.30 -19.10
CA GLN A 78 8.52 -4.18 -18.23
C GLN A 78 7.62 -5.10 -17.41
N TRP A 79 6.55 -4.56 -16.81
CA TRP A 79 5.64 -5.35 -15.98
C TRP A 79 4.94 -6.43 -16.77
N LEU A 80 4.53 -6.15 -18.02
CA LEU A 80 3.71 -7.07 -18.82
C LEU A 80 4.52 -8.00 -19.74
N GLU A 81 5.82 -7.77 -19.94
CA GLU A 81 6.71 -8.60 -20.76
C GLU A 81 6.56 -10.11 -20.51
N PRO A 82 6.46 -10.60 -19.25
CA PRO A 82 6.43 -12.04 -18.99
C PRO A 82 5.10 -12.74 -19.36
N TYR A 83 4.04 -11.98 -19.65
CA TYR A 83 2.68 -12.51 -19.73
C TYR A 83 2.11 -12.47 -21.14
N LYS A 84 1.19 -13.41 -21.44
CA LYS A 84 0.47 -13.53 -22.70
C LYS A 84 -1.04 -13.58 -22.46
N PHE A 85 -1.70 -12.44 -22.67
CA PHE A 85 -3.15 -12.33 -22.56
C PHE A 85 -3.85 -12.69 -23.89
N ASP A 86 -3.58 -13.90 -24.39
CA ASP A 86 -4.05 -14.38 -25.70
C ASP A 86 -5.47 -14.99 -25.64
N LYS A 87 -6.02 -15.17 -24.43
CA LYS A 87 -7.35 -15.75 -24.25
C LYS A 87 -8.45 -14.73 -24.59
N PRO A 88 -9.39 -15.07 -25.49
CA PRO A 88 -10.46 -14.15 -25.87
C PRO A 88 -11.57 -14.04 -24.81
N GLU A 89 -11.67 -15.00 -23.88
CA GLU A 89 -12.76 -15.06 -22.91
C GLU A 89 -12.54 -14.08 -21.75
N GLN A 90 -13.49 -13.18 -21.54
CA GLN A 90 -13.47 -12.24 -20.42
C GLN A 90 -14.18 -12.84 -19.22
N LYS A 91 -13.44 -13.05 -18.14
CA LYS A 91 -13.99 -13.38 -16.82
C LYS A 91 -14.34 -12.11 -16.04
N THR A 92 -15.28 -12.23 -15.12
CA THR A 92 -15.58 -11.20 -14.11
C THR A 92 -14.83 -11.51 -12.83
N VAL A 93 -13.85 -10.69 -12.49
CA VAL A 93 -13.06 -10.82 -11.26
C VAL A 93 -13.60 -9.85 -10.23
N ALA A 94 -14.08 -10.38 -9.10
CA ALA A 94 -14.50 -9.55 -7.99
C ALA A 94 -13.29 -9.08 -7.18
N ILE A 95 -13.28 -7.83 -6.73
CA ILE A 95 -12.24 -7.29 -5.84
C ILE A 95 -12.88 -6.75 -4.57
N ILE A 96 -12.46 -7.25 -3.41
CA ILE A 96 -12.79 -6.66 -2.11
C ILE A 96 -11.58 -5.84 -1.64
N MET A 97 -11.75 -4.52 -1.59
CA MET A 97 -10.66 -3.59 -1.25
C MET A 97 -10.71 -3.18 0.21
N ALA A 98 -9.53 -3.19 0.86
CA ALA A 98 -9.33 -2.54 2.15
C ALA A 98 -9.42 -1.00 2.02
N GLY A 99 -9.39 -0.29 3.15
CA GLY A 99 -9.46 1.17 3.18
C GLY A 99 -8.64 1.78 4.31
N ASN A 100 -7.54 1.13 4.69
CA ASN A 100 -6.60 1.60 5.69
C ASN A 100 -5.68 2.72 5.15
N ILE A 101 -5.30 2.66 3.87
CA ILE A 101 -4.53 3.70 3.16
C ILE A 101 -5.19 4.05 1.81
N PRO A 102 -4.94 5.25 1.24
CA PRO A 102 -5.58 5.67 -0.02
C PRO A 102 -5.22 4.78 -1.20
N LEU A 103 -6.23 4.28 -1.92
CA LEU A 103 -6.10 3.48 -3.15
C LEU A 103 -5.36 2.14 -2.97
N VAL A 104 -5.46 1.53 -1.78
CA VAL A 104 -4.76 0.26 -1.48
C VAL A 104 -5.09 -0.88 -2.44
N GLY A 105 -6.33 -0.96 -2.94
CA GLY A 105 -6.76 -1.99 -3.89
C GLY A 105 -6.51 -1.64 -5.36
N PHE A 106 -5.87 -0.50 -5.66
CA PHE A 106 -5.78 -0.02 -7.03
C PHE A 106 -4.85 -0.88 -7.91
N HIS A 107 -3.86 -1.55 -7.33
CA HIS A 107 -3.03 -2.51 -8.06
C HIS A 107 -3.82 -3.68 -8.62
N ASP A 108 -4.68 -4.30 -7.82
CA ASP A 108 -5.56 -5.39 -8.28
C ASP A 108 -6.54 -4.90 -9.34
N PHE A 109 -7.06 -3.67 -9.19
CA PHE A 109 -7.94 -3.05 -10.18
C PHE A 109 -7.25 -2.88 -11.55
N VAL A 110 -6.04 -2.32 -11.56
CA VAL A 110 -5.24 -2.18 -12.79
C VAL A 110 -4.91 -3.55 -13.36
N SER A 111 -4.51 -4.51 -12.52
CA SER A 111 -4.15 -5.88 -12.92
C SER A 111 -5.28 -6.60 -13.64
N VAL A 112 -6.50 -6.56 -13.10
CA VAL A 112 -7.69 -7.19 -13.73
C VAL A 112 -8.01 -6.55 -15.08
N LEU A 113 -7.94 -5.23 -15.18
CA LEU A 113 -8.28 -4.52 -16.40
C LEU A 113 -7.20 -4.67 -17.48
N ILE A 114 -5.92 -4.61 -17.11
CA ILE A 114 -4.80 -4.72 -18.05
C ILE A 114 -4.69 -6.14 -18.64
N SER A 115 -5.04 -7.17 -17.85
CA SER A 115 -5.14 -8.56 -18.34
C SER A 115 -6.33 -8.77 -19.29
N GLY A 116 -7.28 -7.82 -19.31
CA GLY A 116 -8.40 -7.79 -20.25
C GLY A 116 -9.72 -8.32 -19.69
N HIS A 117 -9.77 -8.64 -18.40
CA HIS A 117 -10.98 -9.09 -17.70
C HIS A 117 -11.89 -7.92 -17.29
N LYS A 118 -13.05 -8.27 -16.73
CA LYS A 118 -14.01 -7.35 -16.11
C LYS A 118 -13.79 -7.33 -14.62
N VAL A 119 -13.94 -6.17 -14.00
CA VAL A 119 -13.80 -5.97 -12.56
C VAL A 119 -15.15 -5.66 -11.90
N LEU A 120 -15.46 -6.40 -10.83
CA LEU A 120 -16.56 -6.12 -9.92
C LEU A 120 -15.99 -5.67 -8.56
N VAL A 121 -15.95 -4.36 -8.32
CA VAL A 121 -15.31 -3.77 -7.15
C VAL A 121 -16.29 -3.60 -6.01
N LYS A 122 -15.91 -4.09 -4.83
CA LYS A 122 -16.51 -3.74 -3.54
C LYS A 122 -15.48 -3.00 -2.67
N GLN A 123 -15.65 -1.69 -2.56
CA GLN A 123 -14.74 -0.83 -1.79
C GLN A 123 -15.08 -0.85 -0.29
N SER A 124 -14.06 -0.66 0.55
CA SER A 124 -14.26 -0.26 1.93
C SER A 124 -14.99 1.08 1.99
N SER A 125 -15.93 1.23 2.93
CA SER A 125 -16.58 2.52 3.19
C SER A 125 -15.59 3.63 3.56
N ASN A 126 -14.41 3.26 4.08
CA ASN A 126 -13.35 4.18 4.47
C ASN A 126 -12.50 4.67 3.29
N ASP A 127 -12.64 4.09 2.10
CA ASP A 127 -11.90 4.50 0.89
C ASP A 127 -12.74 4.27 -0.38
N LYS A 128 -13.87 4.98 -0.47
CA LYS A 128 -14.78 4.91 -1.63
C LYS A 128 -14.92 6.19 -2.44
N GLN A 129 -14.09 7.20 -2.16
CA GLN A 129 -14.22 8.53 -2.77
C GLN A 129 -13.35 8.69 -4.02
N LEU A 130 -12.15 8.10 -4.03
CA LEU A 130 -11.11 8.40 -5.04
C LEU A 130 -11.25 7.56 -6.30
N LEU A 131 -11.25 6.23 -6.15
CA LEU A 131 -11.25 5.28 -7.27
C LEU A 131 -12.40 5.49 -8.27
N PRO A 132 -13.65 5.79 -7.87
CA PRO A 132 -14.73 6.04 -8.82
C PRO A 132 -14.45 7.18 -9.81
N VAL A 133 -13.75 8.23 -9.38
CA VAL A 133 -13.40 9.36 -10.26
C VAL A 133 -12.31 8.96 -11.25
N ILE A 134 -11.31 8.21 -10.79
CA ILE A 134 -10.21 7.69 -11.65
C ILE A 134 -10.79 6.71 -12.69
N ALA A 135 -11.69 5.82 -12.27
CA ALA A 135 -12.41 4.92 -13.17
C ALA A 135 -13.29 5.69 -14.15
N GLY A 136 -13.98 6.75 -13.70
CA GLY A 136 -14.76 7.64 -14.55
C GLY A 136 -13.90 8.32 -15.62
N PHE A 137 -12.71 8.79 -15.25
CA PHE A 137 -11.75 9.34 -16.21
C PHE A 137 -11.29 8.28 -17.23
N LEU A 138 -10.97 7.06 -16.77
CA LEU A 138 -10.62 5.94 -17.66
C LEU A 138 -11.74 5.61 -18.65
N MET A 139 -13.00 5.54 -18.18
CA MET A 139 -14.17 5.29 -19.04
C MET A 139 -14.42 6.43 -20.02
N ASN A 140 -14.10 7.68 -19.66
CA ASN A 140 -14.22 8.83 -20.56
C ASN A 140 -13.23 8.77 -21.73
N ILE A 141 -11.97 8.37 -21.46
CA ILE A 141 -10.95 8.25 -22.52
C ILE A 141 -11.04 6.92 -23.29
N ALA A 142 -11.75 5.93 -22.75
CA ALA A 142 -11.94 4.60 -23.31
C ALA A 142 -13.30 4.01 -22.90
N PRO A 143 -14.39 4.34 -23.63
CA PRO A 143 -15.76 3.93 -23.31
C PRO A 143 -15.96 2.42 -23.18
N GLU A 144 -15.11 1.60 -23.79
CA GLU A 144 -15.15 0.14 -23.69
C GLU A 144 -14.95 -0.38 -22.26
N PHE A 145 -14.44 0.44 -21.34
CA PHE A 145 -14.35 0.10 -19.92
C PHE A 145 -15.67 0.23 -19.16
N GLU A 146 -16.69 0.91 -19.70
CA GLU A 146 -18.02 1.00 -19.06
C GLU A 146 -18.66 -0.37 -18.86
N GLU A 147 -18.47 -1.29 -19.81
CA GLU A 147 -18.95 -2.67 -19.68
C GLU A 147 -18.04 -3.58 -18.83
N ARG A 148 -16.85 -3.07 -18.46
CA ARG A 148 -15.82 -3.84 -17.74
C ARG A 148 -15.68 -3.44 -16.29
N ILE A 149 -16.13 -2.25 -15.88
CA ILE A 149 -15.98 -1.77 -14.52
C ILE A 149 -17.36 -1.67 -13.89
N ARG A 150 -17.55 -2.38 -12.77
CA ARG A 150 -18.76 -2.25 -11.94
C ARG A 150 -18.38 -2.08 -10.48
N PHE A 151 -18.99 -1.11 -9.82
CA PHE A 151 -18.92 -0.93 -8.38
C PHE A 151 -20.20 -1.46 -7.73
N THR A 152 -20.09 -2.07 -6.56
CA THR A 152 -21.25 -2.54 -5.79
C THR A 152 -21.03 -2.36 -4.29
N GLU A 153 -22.11 -2.00 -3.58
CA GLU A 153 -22.17 -2.04 -2.12
C GLU A 153 -22.80 -3.36 -1.62
N ASP A 154 -23.49 -4.09 -2.51
CA ASP A 154 -24.22 -5.31 -2.23
C ASP A 154 -23.32 -6.53 -2.02
N LYS A 155 -23.92 -7.69 -1.74
CA LYS A 155 -23.21 -8.96 -1.71
C LYS A 155 -22.67 -9.28 -3.11
N LEU A 156 -21.40 -9.70 -3.17
CA LEU A 156 -20.78 -10.12 -4.42
C LEU A 156 -21.49 -11.36 -4.96
N THR A 157 -22.00 -11.23 -6.19
CA THR A 157 -22.67 -12.26 -6.97
C THR A 157 -22.19 -12.17 -8.41
N ASN A 158 -22.38 -13.23 -9.21
CA ASN A 158 -22.09 -13.22 -10.65
C ASN A 158 -20.63 -12.84 -11.02
N PHE A 159 -19.66 -13.44 -10.34
CA PHE A 159 -18.23 -13.33 -10.65
C PHE A 159 -17.63 -14.73 -10.84
N ASP A 160 -16.52 -14.82 -11.56
CA ASP A 160 -15.83 -16.08 -11.90
C ASP A 160 -14.64 -16.34 -10.95
N ALA A 161 -13.93 -15.29 -10.56
CA ALA A 161 -12.79 -15.32 -9.65
C ALA A 161 -12.83 -14.15 -8.66
N VAL A 162 -12.08 -14.22 -7.56
CA VAL A 162 -12.09 -13.16 -6.53
C VAL A 162 -10.71 -12.86 -5.99
N ILE A 163 -10.44 -11.57 -5.81
CA ILE A 163 -9.29 -11.05 -5.10
C ILE A 163 -9.84 -10.34 -3.85
N ALA A 164 -9.50 -10.82 -2.66
CA ALA A 164 -10.05 -10.28 -1.43
C ALA A 164 -8.95 -9.91 -0.44
N THR A 165 -8.91 -8.63 -0.07
CA THR A 165 -7.95 -8.10 0.90
C THR A 165 -8.67 -7.72 2.18
N GLY A 166 -8.17 -8.19 3.32
CA GLY A 166 -8.76 -7.88 4.62
C GLY A 166 -7.84 -8.23 5.79
N SER A 167 -8.34 -8.03 7.00
CA SER A 167 -7.61 -8.43 8.21
C SER A 167 -7.41 -9.95 8.28
N ASN A 168 -6.48 -10.41 9.12
CA ASN A 168 -6.29 -11.85 9.38
C ASN A 168 -7.59 -12.56 9.79
N ASN A 169 -8.45 -11.87 10.57
CA ASN A 169 -9.74 -12.41 10.96
C ASN A 169 -10.67 -12.53 9.76
N THR A 170 -10.75 -11.49 8.92
CA THR A 170 -11.61 -11.46 7.73
C THR A 170 -11.16 -12.48 6.68
N ALA A 171 -9.84 -12.64 6.50
CA ALA A 171 -9.26 -13.57 5.54
C ALA A 171 -9.72 -15.02 5.78
N ARG A 172 -9.81 -15.48 7.03
CA ARG A 172 -10.34 -16.83 7.36
C ARG A 172 -11.78 -17.02 6.88
N TYR A 173 -12.61 -15.99 6.99
CA TYR A 173 -13.97 -16.03 6.45
C TYR A 173 -13.98 -16.03 4.92
N PHE A 174 -13.10 -15.26 4.29
CA PHE A 174 -12.96 -15.23 2.83
C PHE A 174 -12.50 -16.57 2.26
N GLU A 175 -11.50 -17.22 2.87
CA GLU A 175 -11.03 -18.55 2.47
C GLU A 175 -12.18 -19.57 2.44
N TYR A 176 -12.99 -19.61 3.50
CA TYR A 176 -14.16 -20.49 3.55
C TYR A 176 -15.19 -20.10 2.47
N TYR A 177 -15.58 -18.83 2.43
CA TYR A 177 -16.66 -18.34 1.57
C TYR A 177 -16.34 -18.43 0.07
N PHE A 178 -15.07 -18.31 -0.32
CA PHE A 178 -14.63 -18.30 -1.72
C PHE A 178 -13.90 -19.58 -2.17
N SER A 179 -13.78 -20.59 -1.29
CA SER A 179 -13.10 -21.87 -1.57
C SER A 179 -13.52 -22.57 -2.86
N GLY A 180 -14.76 -22.37 -3.32
CA GLY A 180 -15.28 -22.98 -4.55
C GLY A 180 -14.94 -22.26 -5.86
N LYS A 181 -14.15 -21.18 -5.83
CA LYS A 181 -13.75 -20.40 -7.01
C LYS A 181 -12.26 -20.06 -6.97
N PRO A 182 -11.60 -19.84 -8.12
CA PRO A 182 -10.25 -19.29 -8.16
C PRO A 182 -10.18 -17.99 -7.34
N ASN A 183 -9.22 -17.90 -6.43
CA ASN A 183 -9.12 -16.76 -5.53
C ASN A 183 -7.69 -16.40 -5.12
N ILE A 184 -7.49 -15.12 -4.82
CA ILE A 184 -6.36 -14.61 -4.05
C ILE A 184 -6.93 -14.00 -2.78
N ILE A 185 -6.58 -14.54 -1.60
CA ILE A 185 -7.00 -14.01 -0.30
C ILE A 185 -5.79 -13.42 0.41
N ARG A 186 -5.75 -12.10 0.52
CA ARG A 186 -4.64 -11.37 1.14
C ARG A 186 -4.87 -11.18 2.63
N LYS A 187 -3.85 -11.53 3.40
CA LYS A 187 -3.77 -11.40 4.86
C LYS A 187 -2.89 -10.22 5.25
N ASN A 188 -2.91 -9.85 6.53
CA ASN A 188 -1.99 -8.84 7.02
C ASN A 188 -0.58 -9.42 7.04
N ARG A 189 0.33 -8.72 6.37
CA ARG A 189 1.78 -8.87 6.51
C ARG A 189 2.37 -7.57 7.02
N ASN A 190 3.60 -7.63 7.50
CA ASN A 190 4.30 -6.50 8.11
C ASN A 190 5.67 -6.32 7.48
N SER A 191 6.18 -5.08 7.41
CA SER A 191 7.56 -4.85 7.03
C SER A 191 8.46 -4.74 8.25
N VAL A 192 9.70 -5.18 8.09
CA VAL A 192 10.75 -5.07 9.11
C VAL A 192 11.95 -4.34 8.55
N ALA A 193 12.73 -3.68 9.41
CA ALA A 193 14.01 -3.10 9.03
C ALA A 193 15.15 -3.74 9.83
N ILE A 194 16.27 -4.00 9.16
CA ILE A 194 17.52 -4.48 9.77
C ILE A 194 18.46 -3.28 9.87
N LEU A 195 18.88 -2.94 11.08
CA LEU A 195 19.87 -1.91 11.34
C LEU A 195 21.14 -2.57 11.85
N THR A 196 22.28 -2.15 11.33
CA THR A 196 23.63 -2.62 11.66
C THR A 196 24.31 -1.76 12.73
N GLY A 197 23.82 -0.54 12.99
CA GLY A 197 24.50 0.44 13.84
C GLY A 197 25.47 1.36 13.10
N ASN A 198 25.65 1.15 11.79
CA ASN A 198 26.52 1.95 10.94
C ASN A 198 25.74 2.81 9.93
N GLU A 199 24.40 2.89 10.08
CA GLU A 199 23.57 3.71 9.21
C GLU A 199 23.96 5.18 9.30
N SER A 200 24.03 5.81 8.13
CA SER A 200 24.14 7.26 8.03
C SER A 200 22.88 7.95 8.58
N LYS A 201 23.01 9.24 8.84
CA LYS A 201 21.87 10.07 9.25
C LYS A 201 20.77 10.05 8.18
N GLU A 202 21.16 10.12 6.91
CA GLU A 202 20.27 10.16 5.76
C GLU A 202 19.51 8.83 5.60
N GLU A 203 20.14 7.68 5.83
CA GLU A 203 19.47 6.38 5.83
C GLU A 203 18.45 6.26 6.95
N LEU A 204 18.78 6.72 8.17
CA LEU A 204 17.83 6.72 9.29
C LEU A 204 16.68 7.70 9.06
N GLU A 205 16.94 8.87 8.46
CA GLU A 205 15.89 9.80 8.07
C GLU A 205 15.01 9.19 6.97
N ALA A 206 15.57 8.48 6.00
CA ALA A 206 14.80 7.77 4.99
C ALA A 206 13.93 6.66 5.60
N LEU A 207 14.44 5.90 6.57
CA LEU A 207 13.67 4.90 7.31
C LEU A 207 12.44 5.49 8.00
N SER A 208 12.49 6.76 8.44
CA SER A 208 11.34 7.41 9.08
C SER A 208 10.12 7.48 8.15
N GLU A 209 10.34 7.63 6.84
CA GLU A 209 9.29 7.57 5.82
C GLU A 209 8.63 6.18 5.79
N ASP A 210 9.42 5.11 5.85
CA ASP A 210 8.92 3.73 5.86
C ASP A 210 8.11 3.42 7.13
N VAL A 211 8.50 3.98 8.27
CA VAL A 211 7.78 3.80 9.54
C VAL A 211 6.47 4.59 9.56
N PHE A 212 6.52 5.86 9.16
CA PHE A 212 5.46 6.81 9.51
C PHE A 212 4.53 7.23 8.39
N ARG A 213 4.89 7.06 7.11
CA ARG A 213 3.96 7.33 6.02
C ARG A 213 2.66 6.59 6.26
N TYR A 214 1.53 7.25 6.03
CA TYR A 214 0.21 6.71 6.38
C TYR A 214 0.01 6.36 7.87
N PHE A 215 0.73 7.02 8.79
CA PHE A 215 0.67 6.75 10.24
C PHE A 215 1.08 5.32 10.63
N GLY A 216 1.81 4.59 9.78
CA GLY A 216 2.16 3.19 10.02
C GLY A 216 1.02 2.18 9.75
N LEU A 217 -0.03 2.58 9.02
CA LEU A 217 -1.23 1.75 8.80
C LEU A 217 -1.12 0.76 7.64
N GLY A 218 -0.13 0.89 6.76
CA GLY A 218 0.06 0.05 5.58
C GLY A 218 0.86 -1.22 5.89
N CYS A 219 0.62 -2.29 5.14
CA CYS A 219 1.41 -3.53 5.28
C CYS A 219 2.89 -3.35 4.91
N ARG A 220 3.19 -2.33 4.09
CA ARG A 220 4.54 -1.96 3.70
C ARG A 220 5.24 -1.06 4.73
N ASN A 221 4.52 -0.53 5.73
CA ASN A 221 5.16 0.25 6.78
C ASN A 221 6.03 -0.63 7.66
N VAL A 222 7.20 -0.11 8.05
CA VAL A 222 8.09 -0.80 8.98
C VAL A 222 7.48 -0.75 10.38
N SER A 223 7.15 -1.91 10.92
CA SER A 223 6.55 -2.07 12.25
C SER A 223 7.48 -2.76 13.25
N LYS A 224 8.62 -3.28 12.78
CA LYS A 224 9.65 -3.89 13.63
C LYS A 224 11.07 -3.64 13.13
N LEU A 225 11.99 -3.46 14.07
CA LEU A 225 13.43 -3.36 13.86
C LEU A 225 14.14 -4.63 14.33
N TYR A 226 15.17 -5.04 13.60
CA TYR A 226 16.22 -5.93 14.08
C TYR A 226 17.48 -5.10 14.28
N VAL A 227 18.08 -5.17 15.47
CA VAL A 227 19.25 -4.35 15.84
C VAL A 227 20.34 -5.18 16.55
N PRO A 228 21.63 -4.82 16.48
CA PRO A 228 22.67 -5.47 17.27
C PRO A 228 22.43 -5.38 18.78
N GLU A 229 23.01 -6.32 19.54
CA GLU A 229 22.89 -6.38 21.00
C GLU A 229 23.16 -5.05 21.73
N ASN A 230 24.13 -4.27 21.23
CA ASN A 230 24.58 -3.02 21.82
C ASN A 230 24.15 -1.78 21.02
N TYR A 231 23.09 -1.88 20.22
CA TYR A 231 22.61 -0.76 19.39
C TYR A 231 22.19 0.44 20.25
N ASN A 232 22.67 1.63 19.89
CA ASN A 232 22.28 2.90 20.52
C ASN A 232 21.21 3.61 19.68
N PHE A 233 20.01 3.75 20.24
CA PHE A 233 18.86 4.40 19.60
C PHE A 233 18.91 5.93 19.55
N ASP A 234 19.94 6.60 20.10
CA ASP A 234 20.04 8.06 20.10
C ASP A 234 20.00 8.66 18.68
N ALA A 235 20.75 8.08 17.75
CA ALA A 235 20.77 8.52 16.35
C ALA A 235 19.43 8.22 15.66
N PHE A 236 18.88 7.03 15.90
CA PHE A 236 17.57 6.62 15.41
C PHE A 236 16.47 7.60 15.85
N PHE A 237 16.35 7.91 17.14
CA PHE A 237 15.30 8.82 17.64
C PHE A 237 15.44 10.24 17.09
N LYS A 238 16.66 10.74 16.88
CA LYS A 238 16.90 12.05 16.25
C LYS A 238 16.40 12.07 14.80
N ALA A 239 16.66 11.00 14.06
CA ALA A 239 16.22 10.87 12.67
C ALA A 239 14.70 10.69 12.53
N MET A 240 14.04 10.06 13.52
CA MET A 240 12.57 9.95 13.55
C MET A 240 11.89 11.29 13.89
N TYR A 241 12.55 12.15 14.69
CA TYR A 241 11.94 13.35 15.28
C TYR A 241 11.24 14.33 14.32
N PRO A 242 11.65 14.51 13.05
CA PRO A 242 10.90 15.34 12.09
C PRO A 242 9.42 14.96 11.96
N TRP A 243 9.05 13.71 12.25
CA TRP A 243 7.67 13.20 12.22
C TRP A 243 6.87 13.46 13.51
N ASN A 244 7.39 14.22 14.48
CA ASN A 244 6.65 14.51 15.72
C ASN A 244 5.30 15.22 15.47
N THR A 245 5.13 15.89 14.32
CA THR A 245 3.90 16.56 13.90
C THR A 245 2.72 15.60 13.75
N LEU A 246 2.95 14.29 13.68
CA LEU A 246 1.90 13.27 13.74
C LEU A 246 1.04 13.39 15.01
N LEU A 247 1.58 13.89 16.12
CA LEU A 247 0.82 14.16 17.34
C LEU A 247 -0.31 15.20 17.16
N ASN A 248 -0.24 16.02 16.11
CA ASN A 248 -1.33 16.94 15.77
C ASN A 248 -2.61 16.18 15.34
N SER A 249 -2.47 14.91 14.92
CA SER A 249 -3.61 14.02 14.71
C SER A 249 -4.09 13.47 16.05
N ALA A 250 -5.32 13.82 16.43
CA ALA A 250 -5.95 13.29 17.63
C ALA A 250 -5.97 11.75 17.64
N LYS A 251 -6.13 11.10 16.48
CA LYS A 251 -6.09 9.63 16.41
C LYS A 251 -4.71 9.07 16.74
N TYR A 252 -3.64 9.67 16.20
CA TYR A 252 -2.28 9.21 16.47
C TYR A 252 -1.89 9.48 17.93
N SER A 253 -2.16 10.70 18.42
CA SER A 253 -1.92 11.10 19.81
C SER A 253 -2.64 10.18 20.82
N ASN A 254 -3.92 9.89 20.59
CA ASN A 254 -4.67 8.97 21.44
C ASN A 254 -4.09 7.53 21.43
N ASN A 255 -3.57 7.06 20.29
CA ASN A 255 -2.93 5.74 20.23
C ASN A 255 -1.60 5.74 20.99
N TYR A 256 -0.79 6.79 20.86
CA TYR A 256 0.44 6.95 21.63
C TYR A 256 0.16 6.92 23.14
N ASP A 257 -0.76 7.76 23.63
CA ASP A 257 -1.09 7.84 25.06
C ASP A 257 -1.67 6.52 25.59
N TYR A 258 -2.56 5.88 24.82
CA TYR A 258 -3.14 4.59 25.17
C TYR A 258 -2.08 3.50 25.28
N ASN A 259 -1.24 3.33 24.25
CA ASN A 259 -0.22 2.28 24.24
C ASN A 259 0.83 2.53 25.33
N LYS A 260 1.24 3.79 25.55
CA LYS A 260 2.13 4.17 26.65
C LYS A 260 1.55 3.76 28.01
N ALA A 261 0.28 4.08 28.27
CA ALA A 261 -0.37 3.72 29.53
C ALA A 261 -0.44 2.19 29.70
N VAL A 262 -0.84 1.46 28.67
CA VAL A 262 -0.91 -0.02 28.70
C VAL A 262 0.44 -0.64 29.04
N TYR A 263 1.51 -0.17 28.42
CA TYR A 263 2.84 -0.73 28.64
C TYR A 263 3.44 -0.36 30.00
N LEU A 264 3.23 0.86 30.48
CA LEU A 264 3.66 1.29 31.82
C LEU A 264 2.94 0.50 32.92
N MET A 265 1.62 0.27 32.77
CA MET A 265 0.85 -0.57 33.70
C MET A 265 1.30 -2.03 33.71
N SER A 266 1.91 -2.50 32.62
CA SER A 266 2.43 -3.86 32.48
C SER A 266 3.91 -3.97 32.84
N GLU A 267 4.51 -2.92 33.41
CA GLU A 267 5.92 -2.85 33.83
C GLU A 267 6.94 -3.14 32.71
N PHE A 268 6.55 -2.93 31.44
CA PHE A 268 7.49 -3.03 30.32
C PHE A 268 8.51 -1.89 30.37
N LYS A 269 9.77 -2.22 30.09
CA LYS A 269 10.80 -1.20 29.82
C LYS A 269 10.52 -0.58 28.45
N LEU A 270 10.47 0.75 28.40
CA LEU A 270 10.18 1.52 27.19
C LEU A 270 11.32 2.49 26.90
N LEU A 271 11.66 2.62 25.62
CA LEU A 271 12.41 3.77 25.12
C LEU A 271 11.43 4.63 24.32
N GLU A 272 11.44 5.93 24.50
CA GLU A 272 10.49 6.83 23.84
C GLU A 272 11.05 8.25 23.69
N ASN A 273 10.49 9.00 22.75
CA ASN A 273 10.91 10.38 22.45
C ASN A 273 9.73 11.37 22.37
N GLY A 274 8.61 11.06 23.04
CA GLY A 274 7.44 11.90 23.12
C GLY A 274 6.37 11.65 22.05
N PHE A 275 6.66 10.91 20.97
CA PHE A 275 5.67 10.55 19.94
C PHE A 275 5.83 9.14 19.35
N LEU A 276 6.95 8.48 19.61
CA LEU A 276 7.24 7.10 19.25
C LEU A 276 7.68 6.33 20.49
N ILE A 277 7.16 5.11 20.63
CA ILE A 277 7.54 4.14 21.66
C ILE A 277 8.31 3.01 20.99
N LEU A 278 9.50 2.68 21.48
CA LEU A 278 10.17 1.43 21.17
C LEU A 278 9.92 0.42 22.29
N LYS A 279 9.51 -0.78 21.89
CA LYS A 279 9.27 -1.90 22.80
C LYS A 279 9.95 -3.16 22.27
N GLU A 280 10.66 -3.87 23.12
CA GLU A 280 11.20 -5.18 22.78
C GLU A 280 10.05 -6.19 22.63
N ASP A 281 9.92 -6.81 21.45
CA ASP A 281 8.87 -7.78 21.13
C ASP A 281 9.24 -8.67 19.94
N GLU A 282 8.92 -9.95 20.04
CA GLU A 282 9.13 -10.91 18.95
C GLU A 282 8.08 -10.79 17.84
N SER A 283 6.92 -10.20 18.13
CA SER A 283 5.84 -10.00 17.17
C SER A 283 6.24 -9.08 16.01
N PHE A 284 5.71 -9.32 14.81
CA PHE A 284 6.03 -8.49 13.64
C PHE A 284 5.27 -7.17 13.58
N GLY A 285 3.98 -7.19 13.90
CA GLY A 285 3.11 -6.01 13.82
C GLY A 285 3.06 -5.26 15.14
N SER A 286 3.45 -3.98 15.12
CA SER A 286 3.36 -3.08 16.27
C SER A 286 2.11 -2.18 16.19
N PRO A 287 1.55 -1.78 17.34
CA PRO A 287 0.49 -0.78 17.38
C PRO A 287 0.95 0.59 16.87
N ILE A 288 0.00 1.43 16.45
CA ILE A 288 0.27 2.82 16.04
C ILE A 288 1.03 3.56 17.15
N ALA A 289 2.01 4.38 16.74
CA ALA A 289 2.94 5.10 17.61
C ALA A 289 3.88 4.21 18.44
N THR A 290 3.89 2.90 18.18
CA THR A 290 4.88 1.96 18.71
C THR A 290 5.66 1.37 17.55
N LEU A 291 6.93 1.05 17.78
CA LEU A 291 7.74 0.25 16.89
C LEU A 291 8.40 -0.84 17.72
N PHE A 292 8.25 -2.09 17.28
CA PHE A 292 8.89 -3.19 17.97
C PHE A 292 10.36 -3.27 17.60
N TYR A 293 11.18 -3.76 18.51
CA TYR A 293 12.55 -4.13 18.17
C TYR A 293 12.89 -5.49 18.74
N GLU A 294 13.81 -6.16 18.09
CA GLU A 294 14.43 -7.39 18.57
C GLU A 294 15.92 -7.31 18.29
N LYS A 295 16.71 -7.86 19.21
CA LYS A 295 18.16 -7.87 19.07
C LYS A 295 18.64 -9.08 18.28
N TYR A 296 19.75 -8.95 17.57
CA TYR A 296 20.43 -10.06 16.90
C TYR A 296 21.94 -10.00 17.15
N GLU A 297 22.57 -11.17 17.20
CA GLU A 297 24.02 -11.33 17.34
C GLU A 297 24.67 -11.75 16.01
N ASP A 298 24.03 -12.67 15.29
CA ASP A 298 24.55 -13.25 14.06
C ASP A 298 23.62 -12.95 12.87
N GLU A 299 24.19 -12.39 11.80
CA GLU A 299 23.44 -12.02 10.61
C GLU A 299 22.84 -13.25 9.90
N LYS A 300 23.52 -14.40 9.94
CA LYS A 300 23.05 -15.60 9.27
C LYS A 300 21.83 -16.18 10.00
N GLU A 301 21.84 -16.22 11.33
CA GLU A 301 20.67 -16.61 12.12
C GLU A 301 19.48 -15.68 11.87
N LEU A 302 19.72 -14.36 11.74
CA LEU A 302 18.68 -13.42 11.38
C LEU A 302 18.10 -13.72 9.98
N GLN A 303 18.94 -14.00 8.98
CA GLN A 303 18.46 -14.36 7.65
C GLN A 303 17.64 -15.67 7.66
N GLU A 304 18.08 -16.68 8.42
CA GLU A 304 17.33 -17.92 8.60
C GLU A 304 15.96 -17.66 9.26
N LYS A 305 15.91 -16.78 10.27
CA LYS A 305 14.66 -16.37 10.93
C LYS A 305 13.71 -15.64 9.97
N LEU A 306 14.22 -14.74 9.15
CA LEU A 306 13.42 -13.99 8.17
C LEU A 306 12.83 -14.91 7.11
N GLU A 307 13.62 -15.84 6.57
CA GLU A 307 13.12 -16.81 5.57
C GLU A 307 12.06 -17.74 6.17
N GLN A 308 12.25 -18.23 7.40
CA GLN A 308 11.24 -19.03 8.10
C GLN A 308 9.91 -18.29 8.32
N ASN A 309 9.95 -16.95 8.36
CA ASN A 309 8.78 -16.10 8.62
C ASN A 309 8.31 -15.30 7.40
N LYS A 310 8.80 -15.64 6.19
CA LYS A 310 8.51 -14.92 4.95
C LYS A 310 7.03 -14.70 4.68
N GLU A 311 6.17 -15.66 5.03
CA GLU A 311 4.71 -15.55 4.87
C GLU A 311 4.06 -14.46 5.74
N ASN A 312 4.75 -13.97 6.78
CA ASN A 312 4.30 -12.89 7.64
C ASN A 312 4.89 -11.53 7.22
N LEU A 313 5.85 -11.53 6.29
CA LEU A 313 6.65 -10.36 5.90
C LEU A 313 6.20 -9.81 4.55
N GLN A 314 6.03 -8.49 4.49
CA GLN A 314 5.74 -7.78 3.25
C GLN A 314 7.01 -7.26 2.56
N CYS A 315 7.93 -6.70 3.35
CA CYS A 315 9.25 -6.26 2.89
C CYS A 315 10.28 -6.47 4.01
N VAL A 316 11.53 -6.68 3.63
CA VAL A 316 12.69 -6.53 4.51
C VAL A 316 13.51 -5.32 4.06
N VAL A 317 13.63 -4.32 4.94
CA VAL A 317 14.34 -3.06 4.68
C VAL A 317 15.74 -3.11 5.30
N GLY A 318 16.75 -2.61 4.60
CA GLY A 318 18.11 -2.54 5.14
C GLY A 318 19.18 -2.42 4.07
N THR A 319 20.43 -2.21 4.49
CA THR A 319 21.58 -2.22 3.59
C THR A 319 21.75 -3.62 2.99
N ASN A 320 21.71 -3.73 1.66
CA ASN A 320 21.71 -4.99 0.91
C ASN A 320 20.51 -5.92 1.21
N ALA A 321 19.38 -5.36 1.65
CA ALA A 321 18.13 -6.10 1.82
C ALA A 321 17.29 -6.09 0.53
N GLU A 322 16.04 -6.57 0.62
CA GLU A 322 15.07 -6.54 -0.48
C GLU A 322 14.73 -5.11 -0.91
N VAL A 323 14.59 -4.20 0.07
CA VAL A 323 14.18 -2.81 -0.13
C VAL A 323 15.14 -1.87 0.60
N ASP A 324 15.58 -0.83 -0.10
CA ASP A 324 16.38 0.25 0.51
C ASP A 324 15.54 1.12 1.46
N PHE A 325 16.19 1.79 2.40
CA PHE A 325 15.53 2.73 3.30
C PHE A 325 14.77 3.85 2.54
N GLY A 326 13.55 4.14 2.97
CA GLY A 326 12.63 5.13 2.42
C GLY A 326 11.87 4.70 1.16
N GLN A 327 12.01 3.45 0.72
CA GLN A 327 11.42 2.97 -0.54
C GLN A 327 10.20 2.07 -0.37
N THR A 328 9.80 1.72 0.86
CA THR A 328 8.71 0.75 1.07
C THR A 328 7.36 1.22 0.51
N GLN A 329 7.14 2.54 0.48
CA GLN A 329 5.89 3.14 0.00
C GLN A 329 5.92 3.53 -1.48
N GLN A 330 6.94 3.08 -2.22
CA GLN A 330 7.11 3.32 -3.65
C GLN A 330 7.24 1.99 -4.42
N PRO A 331 6.32 1.03 -4.23
CA PRO A 331 6.41 -0.27 -4.87
C PRO A 331 6.30 -0.14 -6.39
N LYS A 332 7.07 -0.97 -7.10
CA LYS A 332 6.96 -1.13 -8.55
C LYS A 332 5.74 -1.98 -8.89
N LEU A 333 5.32 -1.97 -10.15
CA LEU A 333 4.13 -2.72 -10.59
C LEU A 333 4.29 -4.24 -10.42
N TRP A 334 5.52 -4.76 -10.47
CA TRP A 334 5.83 -6.17 -10.26
C TRP A 334 6.16 -6.52 -8.80
N ASP A 335 6.08 -5.56 -7.86
CA ASP A 335 6.24 -5.81 -6.43
C ASP A 335 4.88 -6.19 -5.83
N TYR A 336 4.41 -7.39 -6.13
CA TYR A 336 3.10 -7.86 -5.70
C TYR A 336 2.96 -7.87 -4.17
N ALA A 337 1.82 -7.38 -3.68
CA ALA A 337 1.43 -7.61 -2.29
C ALA A 337 1.49 -9.11 -1.99
N ASP A 338 1.90 -9.48 -0.79
CA ASP A 338 2.09 -10.87 -0.34
C ASP A 338 2.91 -11.82 -1.25
N GLY A 339 3.61 -11.30 -2.26
CA GLY A 339 4.41 -12.10 -3.19
C GLY A 339 3.59 -12.97 -4.14
N VAL A 340 2.26 -12.87 -4.15
CA VAL A 340 1.40 -13.61 -5.08
C VAL A 340 1.29 -12.83 -6.39
N ASP A 341 1.78 -13.42 -7.48
CA ASP A 341 1.72 -12.83 -8.81
C ASP A 341 0.26 -12.76 -9.33
N THR A 342 -0.34 -11.57 -9.18
CA THR A 342 -1.71 -11.30 -9.61
C THR A 342 -1.89 -11.49 -11.12
N LEU A 343 -0.93 -11.08 -11.95
CA LEU A 343 -1.07 -11.20 -13.40
C LEU A 343 -0.98 -12.66 -13.85
N LYS A 344 -0.14 -13.47 -13.19
CA LYS A 344 -0.08 -14.91 -13.44
C LYS A 344 -1.41 -15.58 -13.11
N PHE A 345 -1.97 -15.28 -11.94
CA PHE A 345 -3.30 -15.76 -11.55
C PHE A 345 -4.36 -15.39 -12.60
N LEU A 346 -4.35 -14.16 -13.10
CA LEU A 346 -5.31 -13.68 -14.09
C LEU A 346 -5.09 -14.31 -15.48
N GLU A 347 -3.85 -14.52 -15.91
CA GLU A 347 -3.53 -15.22 -17.17
C GLU A 347 -4.07 -16.66 -17.19
N GLU A 348 -4.11 -17.31 -16.03
CA GLU A 348 -4.58 -18.68 -15.88
C GLU A 348 -6.10 -18.84 -15.89
N LEU A 349 -6.87 -17.77 -15.61
CA LEU A 349 -8.35 -17.74 -15.70
C LEU A 349 -8.86 -17.96 -17.12
#